data_AF-A0A536H0L5-F1
#
_entry.id   AF-A0A536H0L5-F1
#
_cell.length_a   1.000
_cell.length_b   1.000
_cell.length_c   1.000
_cell.angle_alpha   90.00
_cell.angle_beta   90.00
_cell.angle_gamma   90.00
#
_symmetry.space_group_name_H-M   'P 1'
#
loop_
_entity.id
_entity.type
_entity.pdbx_description
1 polymer ?
#
loop_
_entity_poly.entity_id
_entity_poly.type
_entity_poly.pdbx_seq_one_letter_code
_entity_poly.pdbx_strand_id
1 'polypeptide(L)'
;MQSGVGGVAPRAGEEIAAELIRRRQKIDQDELEFSVLAAAFAETDEYDWQGFDSPVAWIKANCHLSGGAAGDRICVGQQLASLDQSSSAMANGEIGFAHFALIARTSAAV
;
A
#
# COMPACT_ATOMS: atom_id res chain seq x y z
N MET A 1 1.98 -23.18 13.29
CA MET A 1 0.84 -22.37 12.80
C MET A 1 0.56 -22.83 11.38
N GLN A 2 -0.61 -23.43 11.15
CA GLN A 2 -0.96 -24.10 9.91
C GLN A 2 -1.22 -23.06 8.82
N SER A 3 -0.31 -22.91 7.85
CA SER A 3 -0.57 -22.16 6.62
C SER A 3 -1.38 -23.07 5.69
N GLY A 4 -2.68 -23.15 5.96
CA GLY A 4 -3.62 -23.93 5.18
C GLY A 4 -3.96 -23.23 3.88
N VAL A 5 -3.12 -23.40 2.84
CA VAL A 5 -3.66 -23.56 1.48
C VAL A 5 -4.09 -25.02 1.35
N GLY A 6 -5.00 -25.43 2.25
CA GLY A 6 -5.53 -26.78 2.33
C GLY A 6 -6.71 -26.90 1.38
N GLY A 7 -6.69 -27.95 0.56
CA GLY A 7 -7.68 -28.34 -0.45
C GLY A 7 -9.04 -27.66 -0.35
N VAL A 8 -9.28 -26.70 -1.25
CA VAL A 8 -10.63 -26.19 -1.49
C VAL A 8 -11.15 -26.90 -2.74
N ALA A 9 -12.37 -27.43 -2.66
CA ALA A 9 -13.08 -27.98 -3.82
C ALA A 9 -13.05 -26.97 -4.99
N PRO A 10 -13.15 -27.42 -6.25
CA PRO A 10 -13.18 -26.51 -7.39
C PRO A 10 -14.30 -25.47 -7.19
N ARG A 11 -13.90 -24.20 -7.01
CA ARG A 11 -14.81 -23.06 -6.92
C ARG A 11 -15.38 -22.76 -8.30
N ALA A 12 -16.66 -22.41 -8.36
CA ALA A 12 -17.23 -21.88 -9.59
C ALA A 12 -16.50 -20.57 -9.99
N GLY A 13 -16.38 -20.29 -11.29
CA GLY A 13 -15.67 -19.10 -11.76
C GLY A 13 -16.21 -17.79 -11.17
N GLU A 14 -17.52 -17.72 -10.91
CA GLU A 14 -18.18 -16.60 -10.23
C GLU A 14 -17.68 -16.42 -8.79
N GLU A 15 -17.55 -17.50 -8.02
CA GLU A 15 -17.03 -17.46 -6.65
C GLU A 15 -15.55 -17.03 -6.63
N ILE A 16 -14.77 -17.47 -7.61
CA ILE A 16 -13.37 -17.05 -7.76
C ILE A 16 -13.31 -15.55 -8.06
N ALA A 17 -14.12 -15.06 -8.98
CA ALA A 17 -14.16 -13.64 -9.34
C ALA A 17 -14.56 -12.75 -8.15
N ALA A 18 -15.62 -13.13 -7.42
CA ALA A 18 -16.06 -12.42 -6.22
C ALA A 18 -14.97 -12.39 -5.13
N GLU A 19 -14.25 -13.51 -4.95
CA GLU A 19 -13.14 -13.60 -4.00
C GLU A 19 -11.92 -12.76 -4.44
N LEU A 20 -11.61 -12.70 -5.73
CA LEU A 20 -10.53 -11.84 -6.23
C LEU A 20 -10.80 -10.37 -5.92
N ILE A 21 -12.02 -9.89 -6.17
CA ILE A 21 -12.43 -8.51 -5.88
C ILE A 21 -12.29 -8.23 -4.38
N ARG A 22 -12.87 -9.08 -3.54
CA ARG A 22 -12.81 -8.94 -2.07
C ARG A 22 -11.37 -8.90 -1.57
N ARG A 23 -10.51 -9.81 -2.05
CA ARG A 23 -9.09 -9.85 -1.65
C ARG A 23 -8.36 -8.59 -2.09
N ARG A 24 -8.59 -8.13 -3.33
CA ARG A 24 -7.91 -6.95 -3.84
C ARG A 24 -8.27 -5.70 -3.05
N GLN A 25 -9.55 -5.50 -2.74
CA GLN A 25 -10.00 -4.39 -1.88
C GLN A 25 -9.35 -4.43 -0.50
N LYS A 26 -9.24 -5.62 0.11
CA LYS A 26 -8.54 -5.76 1.40
C LYS A 26 -7.06 -5.42 1.31
N ILE A 27 -6.36 -5.95 0.31
CA ILE A 27 -4.93 -5.65 0.14
C ILE A 27 -4.73 -4.16 -0.14
N ASP A 28 -5.61 -3.54 -0.92
CA ASP A 28 -5.55 -2.10 -1.20
C ASP A 28 -5.68 -1.28 0.10
N GLN A 29 -6.60 -1.64 0.99
CA GLN A 29 -6.73 -1.02 2.32
C GLN A 29 -5.48 -1.23 3.18
N ASP A 30 -4.96 -2.45 3.24
CA ASP A 30 -3.73 -2.76 3.98
C ASP A 30 -2.53 -1.96 3.43
N GLU A 31 -2.46 -1.74 2.10
CA GLU A 31 -1.42 -0.91 1.46
C GLU A 31 -1.57 0.58 1.81
N LEU A 32 -2.79 1.08 1.98
CA LEU A 32 -3.04 2.45 2.44
C LEU A 32 -2.60 2.64 3.88
N GLU A 33 -2.98 1.73 4.77
CA GLU A 33 -2.56 1.75 6.18
C GLU A 33 -1.03 1.67 6.30
N PHE A 34 -0.40 0.78 5.53
CA PHE A 34 1.05 0.70 5.45
C PHE A 34 1.65 2.05 5.01
N SER A 35 1.01 2.76 4.06
CA SER A 35 1.49 4.05 3.57
C SER A 35 1.45 5.14 4.65
N VAL A 36 0.40 5.15 5.49
CA VAL A 36 0.33 6.05 6.66
C VAL A 36 1.49 5.78 7.61
N LEU A 37 1.77 4.52 7.92
CA LEU A 37 2.91 4.13 8.76
C LEU A 37 4.25 4.46 8.11
N ALA A 38 4.39 4.25 6.81
CA ALA A 38 5.61 4.56 6.07
C ALA A 38 5.92 6.06 6.08
N ALA A 39 4.91 6.92 5.89
CA ALA A 39 5.05 8.36 6.02
C ALA A 39 5.43 8.76 7.44
N ALA A 40 4.75 8.23 8.47
CA ALA A 40 5.09 8.50 9.86
C ALA A 40 6.53 8.04 10.22
N PHE A 41 6.95 6.87 9.73
CA PHE A 41 8.32 6.37 9.91
C PHE A 41 9.35 7.27 9.22
N ALA A 42 9.03 7.81 8.04
CA ALA A 42 9.92 8.73 7.33
C ALA A 42 10.17 10.05 8.06
N GLU A 43 9.27 10.45 8.98
CA GLU A 43 9.45 11.62 9.86
C GLU A 43 10.28 11.31 11.13
N THR A 44 10.74 10.07 11.29
CA THR A 44 11.62 9.67 12.41
C THR A 44 13.08 9.54 11.94
N ASP A 45 14.02 9.58 12.89
CA ASP A 45 15.44 9.33 12.63
C ASP A 45 15.84 7.83 12.73
N GLU A 46 14.86 6.93 12.87
CA GLU A 46 15.11 5.51 13.15
C GLU A 46 15.87 4.82 12.00
N TYR A 47 15.61 5.20 10.75
CA TYR A 47 16.35 4.65 9.61
C TYR A 47 17.84 5.01 9.66
N ASP A 48 18.18 6.21 10.14
CA ASP A 48 19.55 6.69 10.27
C ASP A 48 20.27 5.98 11.43
N TRP A 49 19.60 5.80 12.57
CA TRP A 49 20.13 5.02 13.69
C TRP A 49 20.40 3.56 13.34
N GLN A 50 19.64 3.00 12.40
CA GLN A 50 19.88 1.67 11.84
C GLN A 50 20.91 1.64 10.69
N GLY A 51 21.48 2.80 10.32
CA GLY A 51 22.56 2.93 9.35
C GLY A 51 22.10 2.93 7.88
N PHE A 52 20.85 3.32 7.60
CA PHE A 52 20.34 3.48 6.23
C PHE A 52 20.40 4.94 5.79
N ASP A 53 20.71 5.17 4.51
CA ASP A 53 20.84 6.53 3.94
C ASP A 53 19.50 7.26 3.78
N SER A 54 18.37 6.57 3.85
CA SER A 54 17.03 7.15 3.71
C SER A 54 15.93 6.21 4.21
N PRO A 55 14.73 6.73 4.54
CA PRO A 55 13.59 5.88 4.90
C PRO A 55 13.16 4.98 3.73
N VAL A 56 13.30 5.44 2.48
CA VAL A 56 13.06 4.64 1.27
C VAL A 56 14.01 3.44 1.22
N ALA A 57 15.30 3.63 1.52
CA ALA A 57 16.28 2.54 1.54
C ALA A 57 15.94 1.52 2.63
N TRP A 58 15.54 1.99 3.81
CA TRP A 58 15.12 1.13 4.92
C TRP A 58 13.90 0.28 4.54
N ILE A 59 12.83 0.91 4.04
CA ILE A 59 11.59 0.21 3.65
C ILE A 59 11.86 -0.78 2.50
N LYS A 60 12.65 -0.37 1.51
CA LYS A 60 13.06 -1.25 0.40
C LYS A 60 13.73 -2.53 0.91
N ALA A 61 14.70 -2.39 1.82
CA ALA A 61 15.47 -3.52 2.34
C ALA A 61 14.63 -4.42 3.27
N ASN A 62 13.92 -3.82 4.23
CA ASN A 62 13.23 -4.54 5.29
C ASN A 62 11.83 -5.03 4.89
N CYS A 63 11.18 -4.37 3.93
CA CYS A 63 9.85 -4.77 3.43
C CYS A 63 9.91 -5.41 2.03
N HIS A 64 11.11 -5.64 1.49
CA HIS A 64 11.35 -6.29 0.20
C HIS A 64 10.62 -5.63 -0.99
N LEU A 65 10.56 -4.30 -0.97
CA LEU A 65 9.95 -3.51 -2.03
C LEU A 65 11.01 -3.05 -3.05
N SER A 66 10.55 -2.63 -4.23
CA SER A 66 11.40 -1.80 -5.10
C SER A 66 11.54 -0.39 -4.51
N GLY A 67 12.57 0.35 -4.91
CA GLY A 67 12.75 1.73 -4.44
C GLY A 67 11.57 2.64 -4.82
N GLY A 68 11.03 2.47 -6.04
CA GLY A 68 9.83 3.19 -6.47
C GLY A 68 8.60 2.83 -5.65
N ALA A 69 8.38 1.54 -5.37
CA ALA A 69 7.25 1.12 -4.53
C ALA A 69 7.37 1.66 -3.11
N ALA A 70 8.56 1.64 -2.50
CA ALA A 70 8.79 2.23 -1.18
C ALA A 70 8.54 3.74 -1.17
N GLY A 71 9.03 4.47 -2.18
CA GLY A 71 8.76 5.89 -2.35
C GLY A 71 7.28 6.22 -2.52
N ASP A 72 6.55 5.39 -3.29
CA ASP A 72 5.10 5.53 -3.45
C ASP A 72 4.36 5.46 -2.12
N ARG A 73 4.74 4.54 -1.21
CA ARG A 73 4.06 4.40 0.09
C ARG A 73 4.27 5.62 0.97
N ILE A 74 5.49 6.17 1.01
CA ILE A 74 5.77 7.42 1.74
C ILE A 74 4.96 8.57 1.13
N CYS A 75 5.00 8.73 -0.20
CA CYS A 75 4.28 9.79 -0.90
C CYS A 75 2.77 9.71 -0.68
N VAL A 76 2.18 8.52 -0.79
CA VAL A 76 0.76 8.28 -0.51
C VAL A 76 0.39 8.69 0.91
N GLY A 77 1.17 8.27 1.92
CA GLY A 77 0.88 8.63 3.31
C GLY A 77 0.97 10.14 3.56
N GLN A 78 1.96 10.81 2.97
CA GLN A 78 2.14 12.27 3.09
C GLN A 78 1.02 13.06 2.41
N GLN A 79 0.50 12.57 1.27
CA GLN A 79 -0.57 13.24 0.51
C GLN A 79 -1.98 12.82 0.95
N LEU A 80 -2.14 11.87 1.87
CA LEU A 80 -3.45 11.28 2.15
C LEU A 80 -4.50 12.31 2.58
N ALA A 81 -4.10 13.26 3.43
CA ALA A 81 -4.98 14.31 3.94
C ALA A 81 -5.34 15.39 2.91
N SER A 82 -4.63 15.48 1.78
CA SER A 82 -4.96 16.41 0.69
C SER A 82 -5.82 15.75 -0.40
N LEU A 83 -6.09 14.44 -0.30
CA LEU A 83 -6.72 13.63 -1.33
C LEU A 83 -8.05 13.00 -0.90
N ASP A 84 -8.87 13.71 -0.12
CA ASP A 84 -10.13 13.21 0.46
C ASP A 84 -11.06 12.49 -0.55
N GLN A 85 -11.19 13.03 -1.76
CA GLN A 85 -12.02 12.41 -2.81
C GLN A 85 -11.45 11.07 -3.28
N SER A 86 -10.13 11.00 -3.52
CA SER A 86 -9.46 9.77 -3.93
C SER A 86 -9.49 8.73 -2.81
N SER A 87 -9.40 9.18 -1.55
CA SER A 87 -9.44 8.30 -0.38
C SER A 87 -10.81 7.66 -0.25
N SER A 88 -11.87 8.43 -0.50
CA SER A 88 -13.25 7.95 -0.54
C SER A 88 -13.46 6.95 -1.69
N ALA A 89 -12.98 7.28 -2.90
CA ALA A 89 -13.06 6.38 -4.05
C ALA A 89 -12.35 5.04 -3.80
N MET A 90 -11.20 5.07 -3.11
CA MET A 90 -10.48 3.86 -2.74
C MET A 90 -11.21 3.05 -1.66
N ALA A 91 -11.75 3.71 -0.64
CA ALA A 91 -12.56 3.05 0.41
C ALA A 91 -13.82 2.37 -0.17
N ASN A 92 -14.44 2.98 -1.19
CA ASN A 92 -15.57 2.41 -1.92
C ASN A 92 -15.17 1.31 -2.94
N GLY A 93 -13.87 1.08 -3.15
CA GLY A 93 -13.36 0.12 -4.13
C GLY A 93 -13.52 0.56 -5.59
N GLU A 94 -13.74 1.86 -5.83
CA GLU A 94 -13.82 2.45 -7.17
C GLU A 94 -12.43 2.57 -7.82
N ILE A 95 -11.40 2.76 -7.00
CA ILE A 95 -9.99 2.74 -7.41
C ILE A 95 -9.16 1.84 -6.48
N GLY A 96 -8.10 1.24 -7.01
CA GLY A 96 -7.13 0.48 -6.21
C GLY A 96 -5.91 1.31 -5.81
N PHE A 97 -5.07 0.76 -4.93
CA PHE A 97 -3.90 1.46 -4.38
C PHE A 97 -2.95 1.98 -5.47
N ALA A 98 -2.68 1.20 -6.52
CA ALA A 98 -1.78 1.61 -7.59
C ALA A 98 -2.27 2.87 -8.34
N HIS A 99 -3.59 3.03 -8.49
CA HIS A 99 -4.17 4.23 -9.07
C HIS A 99 -4.05 5.41 -8.09
N PHE A 100 -4.39 5.19 -6.82
CA PHE A 100 -4.23 6.21 -5.78
C PHE A 100 -2.78 6.72 -5.71
N ALA A 101 -1.79 5.83 -5.76
CA ALA A 101 -0.37 6.19 -5.75
C ALA A 101 0.03 7.07 -6.93
N LEU A 102 -0.55 6.85 -8.12
CA LEU A 102 -0.35 7.75 -9.26
C LEU A 102 -0.89 9.15 -8.97
N ILE A 103 -2.11 9.26 -8.43
CA ILE A 103 -2.72 10.54 -8.05
C ILE A 103 -1.85 11.25 -7.01
N ALA A 104 -1.38 10.54 -5.98
CA ALA A 104 -0.52 11.09 -4.94
C ALA A 104 0.80 11.65 -5.50
N ARG A 105 1.48 10.91 -6.38
CA ARG A 105 2.68 11.41 -7.05
C ARG A 105 2.42 12.66 -7.90
N THR A 106 1.31 12.70 -8.61
CA THR A 106 0.94 13.89 -9.40
C THR A 106 0.62 15.08 -8.49
N SER A 107 -0.07 14.85 -7.37
CA SER A 107 -0.34 15.88 -6.35
C SER A 107 0.94 16.43 -5.71
N ALA A 108 1.94 15.58 -5.46
CA ALA A 108 3.20 16.00 -4.87
C ALA A 108 4.13 16.77 -5.84
N ALA A 109 3.83 16.77 -7.14
CA ALA A 109 4.63 17.40 -8.17
C ALA A 109 4.17 18.81 -8.57
N VAL A 110 3.10 19.33 -7.96
CA VAL A 110 2.47 20.63 -8.27
C VAL A 110 2.59 21.64 -7.13
#